data_AF-D7IXY9-F1
#
_entry.id   AF-D7IXY9-F1
#
_cell.length_a   1.000
_cell.length_b   1.000
_cell.length_c   1.000
_cell.angle_alpha   90.00
_cell.angle_beta   90.00
_cell.angle_gamma   90.00
#
_symmetry.space_group_name_H-M   'P 1'
#
loop_
_entity.id
_entity.type
_entity.pdbx_description
1 polymer ?
#
loop_
_entity_poly.entity_id
_entity_poly.type
_entity_poly.pdbx_seq_one_letter_code
_entity_poly.pdbx_strand_id
1 'polypeptide(L)'
;MACTGHQIKGYEINGSAPLPEFEGKMVYMKDVSNGQPVDSAEIIHGKFDFSDTVTIVSPVVKVLSIRANKSGLEYRLPVVIENGSIQAYISDVVCTGGTMLNERMQDFLMAVDEYSTACENKQTEQIKSGFADLLKKYIEINDDNAVGEYIRTAYRSSL
;
A
#
# COMPACT_ATOMS: atom_id res chain seq x y z
N MET A 1 26.58 12.97 -20.34
CA MET A 1 25.92 13.94 -19.44
C MET A 1 25.07 13.15 -18.47
N ALA A 2 25.54 13.00 -17.22
CA ALA A 2 24.78 12.30 -16.19
C ALA A 2 23.87 13.34 -15.52
N CYS A 3 22.56 13.22 -15.70
CA CYS A 3 21.61 13.94 -14.87
C CYS A 3 21.77 13.38 -13.45
N THR A 4 22.48 14.09 -12.59
CA THR A 4 22.43 13.87 -11.15
C THR A 4 21.00 14.18 -10.71
N GLY A 5 20.16 13.14 -10.68
CA GLY A 5 18.80 13.23 -10.18
C GLY A 5 18.84 13.83 -8.78
N HIS A 6 18.11 14.92 -8.58
CA HIS A 6 17.93 15.53 -7.28
C HIS A 6 17.32 14.46 -6.38
N GLN A 7 18.09 13.91 -5.44
CA GLN A 7 17.55 12.96 -4.47
C GLN A 7 16.58 13.75 -3.58
N ILE A 8 15.29 13.51 -3.76
CA ILE A 8 14.25 14.11 -2.91
C ILE A 8 14.59 13.70 -1.47
N LYS A 9 14.74 14.69 -0.59
CA LYS A 9 14.81 14.46 0.85
C LYS A 9 13.38 14.34 1.36
N GLY A 10 13.06 13.21 1.99
CA GLY A 10 11.70 12.88 2.35
C GLY A 10 10.89 12.37 1.16
N TYR A 11 9.57 12.45 1.25
CA TYR A 11 8.66 11.80 0.33
C TYR A 11 7.56 12.75 -0.15
N GLU A 12 7.03 12.45 -1.34
CA GLU A 12 5.79 13.01 -1.85
C GLU A 12 4.93 11.87 -2.38
N ILE A 13 3.71 11.71 -1.87
CA ILE A 13 2.71 10.79 -2.41
C ILE A 13 1.83 11.58 -3.37
N ASN A 14 1.93 11.24 -4.65
CA ASN A 14 1.05 11.73 -5.70
C ASN A 14 -0.14 10.77 -5.84
N GLY A 15 -1.24 11.10 -5.16
CA GLY A 15 -2.43 10.27 -5.03
C GLY A 15 -3.49 10.52 -6.09
N SER A 16 -4.19 9.46 -6.51
CA SER A 16 -5.36 9.52 -7.39
C SER A 16 -6.50 8.67 -6.84
N ALA A 17 -7.68 9.26 -6.76
CA ALA A 17 -8.91 8.67 -6.27
C ALA A 17 -10.09 9.11 -7.16
N PRO A 18 -10.19 8.58 -8.40
CA PRO A 18 -11.05 9.17 -9.44
C PRO A 18 -12.53 8.82 -9.32
N LEU A 19 -12.92 7.93 -8.39
CA LEU A 19 -14.32 7.57 -8.21
C LEU A 19 -15.10 8.78 -7.69
N PRO A 20 -16.22 9.18 -8.34
CA PRO A 20 -16.97 10.37 -7.95
C PRO A 20 -17.45 10.36 -6.49
N GLU A 21 -17.63 9.18 -5.89
CA GLU A 21 -18.02 9.05 -4.48
C GLU A 21 -16.91 9.37 -3.48
N PHE A 22 -15.68 9.60 -3.95
CA PHE A 22 -14.54 9.99 -3.14
C PHE A 22 -14.33 11.51 -3.08
N GLU A 23 -14.87 12.27 -4.03
CA GLU A 23 -14.68 13.72 -4.07
C GLU A 23 -15.14 14.41 -2.77
N GLY A 24 -14.30 15.31 -2.23
CA GLY A 24 -14.53 16.01 -0.97
C GLY A 24 -14.40 15.15 0.29
N LYS A 25 -13.94 13.89 0.17
CA LYS A 25 -13.63 13.04 1.34
C LYS A 25 -12.18 13.15 1.74
N MET A 26 -11.91 12.69 2.96
CA MET A 26 -10.55 12.51 3.46
C MET A 26 -10.02 11.12 3.08
N VAL A 27 -8.81 11.10 2.50
CA VAL A 27 -7.91 9.95 2.58
C VAL A 27 -7.21 10.02 3.92
N TYR A 28 -7.24 8.93 4.69
CA TYR A 28 -6.48 8.84 5.93
C TYR A 28 -5.25 7.97 5.73
N MET A 29 -4.08 8.49 6.11
CA MET A 29 -2.88 7.69 6.29
C MET A 29 -2.91 7.10 7.70
N LYS A 30 -2.84 5.77 7.80
CA LYS A 30 -2.94 5.04 9.06
C LYS A 30 -1.68 4.25 9.39
N ASP A 31 -1.41 4.14 10.67
CA ASP A 31 -0.37 3.23 11.17
C ASP A 31 -0.85 1.77 11.09
N VAL A 32 0.03 0.87 10.61
CA VAL A 32 -0.30 -0.55 10.47
C VAL A 32 -0.50 -1.24 11.82
N SER A 33 0.22 -0.81 12.87
CA SER A 33 0.25 -1.49 14.17
C SER A 33 -1.05 -1.36 14.95
N ASN A 34 -1.73 -0.22 14.84
CA ASN A 34 -2.90 0.12 15.66
C ASN A 34 -4.09 0.64 14.85
N GLY A 35 -3.94 0.82 13.53
CA GLY A 35 -4.98 1.32 12.63
C GLY A 35 -5.38 2.78 12.84
N GLN A 36 -4.68 3.53 13.70
CA GLN A 36 -5.00 4.92 13.98
C GLN A 36 -4.53 5.83 12.84
N PRO A 37 -5.32 6.87 12.50
CA PRO A 37 -4.89 7.89 11.54
C PRO A 37 -3.70 8.66 12.10
N VAL A 38 -2.66 8.83 11.28
CA VAL A 38 -1.48 9.65 11.57
C VAL A 38 -1.46 10.92 10.73
N ASP A 39 -2.16 10.92 9.59
CA ASP A 39 -2.32 12.07 8.71
C ASP A 39 -3.61 11.93 7.87
N SER A 40 -4.02 13.00 7.19
CA SER A 40 -5.16 13.00 6.27
C SER A 40 -5.08 14.09 5.22
N ALA A 41 -5.59 13.80 4.03
CA ALA A 41 -5.69 14.77 2.92
C ALA A 41 -7.09 14.73 2.31
N GLU A 42 -7.61 15.88 1.90
CA GLU A 42 -8.87 15.98 1.17
C GLU A 42 -8.68 15.58 -0.29
N ILE A 43 -9.67 14.90 -0.86
CA ILE A 43 -9.70 14.53 -2.28
C ILE A 43 -10.33 15.67 -3.07
N ILE A 44 -9.54 16.31 -3.91
CA ILE A 44 -9.95 17.44 -4.75
C ILE A 44 -9.66 17.09 -6.22
N HIS A 45 -10.68 17.14 -7.07
CA HIS A 45 -10.63 16.72 -8.46
C HIS A 45 -10.06 15.29 -8.63
N GLY A 46 -10.46 14.38 -7.74
CA GLY A 46 -9.98 13.00 -7.72
C GLY A 46 -8.48 12.85 -7.43
N LYS A 47 -7.84 13.84 -6.81
CA LYS A 47 -6.43 13.83 -6.41
C LYS A 47 -6.26 14.12 -4.93
N PHE A 48 -5.19 13.62 -4.35
CA PHE A 48 -4.78 13.90 -2.98
C PHE A 48 -3.26 13.83 -2.90
N ASP A 49 -2.66 14.52 -1.93
CA ASP A 49 -1.23 14.54 -1.73
C ASP A 49 -0.86 14.40 -0.24
N PHE A 50 0.29 13.77 -0.01
CA PHE A 50 0.97 13.77 1.29
C PHE A 50 2.44 14.08 1.01
N SER A 51 3.06 14.90 1.83
CA SER A 51 4.50 15.14 1.69
C SER A 51 5.16 15.44 3.02
N ASP A 52 6.40 15.01 3.14
CA ASP A 52 7.30 15.43 4.21
C ASP A 52 8.70 15.59 3.62
N THR A 53 9.45 16.58 4.09
CA THR A 53 10.82 16.87 3.64
C THR A 53 11.88 16.23 4.53
N VAL A 54 11.47 15.62 5.65
CA VAL A 54 12.38 14.89 6.54
C VAL A 54 12.92 13.65 5.84
N THR A 55 14.26 13.55 5.74
CA THR A 55 14.93 12.38 5.17
C THR A 55 14.49 11.10 5.86
N ILE A 56 13.96 10.16 5.09
CA ILE A 56 13.57 8.84 5.57
C ILE A 56 14.82 7.96 5.68
N VAL A 57 15.22 7.65 6.91
CA VAL A 57 16.36 6.77 7.19
C VAL A 57 15.95 5.30 7.29
N SER A 58 14.70 5.05 7.65
CA SER A 58 14.13 3.71 7.79
C SER A 58 12.73 3.74 7.17
N PRO A 59 12.55 3.13 5.98
CA PRO A 59 11.25 3.05 5.34
C PRO A 59 10.24 2.30 6.20
N VAL A 60 8.98 2.72 6.16
CA VAL A 60 7.88 2.10 6.91
C VAL A 60 6.64 1.98 6.05
N VAL A 61 5.81 0.96 6.31
CA VAL A 61 4.53 0.83 5.61
C VAL A 61 3.44 1.59 6.35
N LYS A 62 2.65 2.37 5.62
CA LYS A 62 1.41 3.01 6.08
C LYS A 62 0.26 2.54 5.19
N VAL A 63 -0.97 2.64 5.70
CA VAL A 63 -2.17 2.29 4.92
C VAL A 63 -2.94 3.56 4.60
N LEU A 64 -3.09 3.86 3.32
CA LEU A 64 -4.02 4.87 2.84
C LEU A 64 -5.42 4.26 2.84
N SER A 65 -6.41 5.01 3.33
CA SER A 65 -7.77 4.50 3.40
C SER A 65 -8.85 5.54 3.12
N ILE A 66 -9.88 5.12 2.40
CA ILE A 66 -11.06 5.91 2.05
C ILE A 66 -12.30 5.10 2.39
N ARG A 67 -13.23 5.68 3.14
CA ARG A 67 -14.53 5.05 3.43
C ARG A 67 -15.55 5.39 2.34
N ALA A 68 -16.14 4.38 1.73
CA ALA A 68 -17.26 4.52 0.81
C ALA A 68 -18.54 4.93 1.57
N ASN A 69 -19.42 5.69 0.91
CA ASN A 69 -20.60 6.26 1.58
C ASN A 69 -21.68 5.22 1.89
N LYS A 70 -21.90 4.26 0.98
CA LYS A 70 -23.13 3.44 0.97
C LYS A 70 -22.92 2.01 1.42
N SER A 71 -21.71 1.47 1.34
CA SER A 71 -21.43 0.05 1.55
C SER A 71 -20.75 -0.25 2.89
N GLY A 72 -20.34 0.77 3.65
CA GLY A 72 -19.42 0.58 4.79
C GLY A 72 -18.05 0.02 4.37
N LEU A 73 -17.80 -0.09 3.06
CA LEU A 73 -16.56 -0.56 2.48
C LEU A 73 -15.46 0.47 2.75
N GLU A 74 -14.30 -0.01 3.17
CA GLU A 74 -13.10 0.79 3.32
C GLU A 74 -12.09 0.33 2.28
N TYR A 75 -11.78 1.20 1.31
CA TYR A 75 -10.69 0.98 0.38
C TYR A 75 -9.39 1.18 1.14
N ARG A 76 -8.45 0.24 1.00
CA ARG A 76 -7.17 0.23 1.72
C ARG A 76 -6.03 -0.05 0.75
N LEU A 77 -5.03 0.82 0.74
CA LEU A 77 -3.82 0.67 -0.06
C LEU A 77 -2.59 0.79 0.85
N PRO A 78 -1.81 -0.28 1.04
CA PRO A 78 -0.51 -0.16 1.70
C PRO A 78 0.49 0.56 0.79
N VAL A 79 1.20 1.54 1.35
CA VAL A 79 2.26 2.30 0.69
C VAL A 79 3.51 2.28 1.56
N VAL A 80 4.68 2.17 0.94
CA VAL A 80 5.96 2.27 1.64
C VAL A 80 6.37 3.74 1.66
N ILE A 81 6.52 4.32 2.85
CA ILE A 81 7.07 5.66 3.04
C ILE A 81 8.59 5.55 2.93
N GLU A 82 9.14 6.00 1.80
CA GLU A 82 10.57 6.05 1.50
C GLU A 82 10.91 7.35 0.76
N ASN A 83 12.20 7.70 0.68
CA ASN A 83 12.58 8.92 -0.03
C ASN A 83 12.23 8.83 -1.52
N GLY A 84 11.53 9.83 -2.05
CA GLY A 84 11.18 9.87 -3.48
C GLY A 84 9.74 10.29 -3.74
N SER A 85 9.35 10.16 -5.01
CA SER A 85 7.99 10.40 -5.47
C SER A 85 7.23 9.08 -5.54
N ILE A 86 6.28 8.90 -4.63
CA ILE A 86 5.44 7.72 -4.50
C ILE A 86 4.15 7.96 -5.27
N GLN A 87 3.68 6.96 -6.00
CA GLN A 87 2.39 7.01 -6.68
C GLN A 87 1.39 6.15 -5.91
N ALA A 88 0.20 6.69 -5.67
CA ALA A 88 -0.90 5.95 -5.06
C ALA A 88 -2.16 6.08 -5.91
N TYR A 89 -2.80 4.95 -6.21
CA TYR A 89 -4.03 4.91 -6.99
C TYR A 89 -5.08 4.09 -6.24
N ILE A 90 -6.22 4.72 -5.91
CA ILE A 90 -7.32 4.09 -5.19
C ILE A 90 -8.60 4.24 -6.03
N SER A 91 -9.02 3.14 -6.66
CA SER A 91 -10.28 3.02 -7.39
C SER A 91 -10.87 1.63 -7.15
N ASP A 92 -11.57 1.05 -8.12
CA ASP A 92 -11.99 -0.36 -8.10
C ASP A 92 -10.81 -1.32 -7.91
N VAL A 93 -9.64 -0.92 -8.43
CA VAL A 93 -8.34 -1.53 -8.14
C VAL A 93 -7.46 -0.54 -7.39
N VAL A 94 -6.57 -1.07 -6.55
CA VAL A 94 -5.59 -0.28 -5.81
C VAL A 94 -4.19 -0.57 -6.31
N CYS A 95 -3.39 0.48 -6.50
CA CYS A 95 -2.00 0.34 -6.98
C CYS A 95 -1.08 1.32 -6.27
N THR A 96 0.18 0.91 -6.08
CA THR A 96 1.26 1.79 -5.60
C THR A 96 2.50 1.67 -6.48
N GLY A 97 3.37 2.67 -6.48
CA GLY A 97 4.59 2.66 -7.29
C GLY A 97 5.42 3.93 -7.15
N GLY A 98 6.25 4.22 -8.15
CA GLY A 98 7.10 5.43 -8.22
C GLY A 98 8.44 5.30 -7.50
N THR A 99 8.58 4.32 -6.61
CA THR A 99 9.82 4.00 -5.89
C THR A 99 10.01 2.49 -5.77
N MET A 100 11.25 2.04 -5.52
CA MET A 100 11.62 0.63 -5.54
C MET A 100 10.83 -0.23 -4.53
N LEU A 101 10.61 0.24 -3.30
CA LEU A 101 9.87 -0.55 -2.31
C LEU A 101 8.36 -0.52 -2.59
N ASN A 102 7.84 0.55 -3.20
CA ASN A 102 6.44 0.58 -3.65
C ASN A 102 6.21 -0.34 -4.86
N GLU A 103 7.17 -0.48 -5.78
CA GLU A 103 7.11 -1.50 -6.83
C GLU A 103 7.09 -2.92 -6.25
N ARG A 104 7.93 -3.21 -5.24
CA ARG A 104 7.90 -4.49 -4.52
C ARG A 104 6.58 -4.72 -3.77
N MET A 105 5.99 -3.67 -3.19
CA MET A 105 4.67 -3.74 -2.57
C MET A 105 3.59 -4.05 -3.62
N GLN A 106 3.67 -3.44 -4.80
CA GLN A 106 2.76 -3.70 -5.92
C GLN A 106 2.84 -5.16 -6.38
N ASP A 107 4.05 -5.71 -6.53
CA ASP A 107 4.25 -7.13 -6.88
C ASP A 107 3.59 -8.07 -5.86
N PHE A 108 3.66 -7.73 -4.57
CA PHE A 108 2.98 -8.49 -3.52
C PHE A 108 1.45 -8.40 -3.64
N LEU A 109 0.91 -7.20 -3.82
CA LEU A 109 -0.54 -6.99 -3.97
C LEU A 109 -1.08 -7.76 -5.19
N MET A 110 -0.36 -7.75 -6.31
CA MET A 110 -0.73 -8.51 -7.50
C MET A 110 -0.72 -10.02 -7.24
N ALA A 111 0.29 -10.55 -6.56
CA ALA A 111 0.31 -11.98 -6.24
C ALA A 111 -0.83 -12.39 -5.30
N VAL A 112 -1.25 -11.52 -4.37
CA VAL A 112 -2.42 -11.77 -3.52
C VAL A 112 -3.70 -11.81 -4.36
N ASP A 113 -3.87 -10.89 -5.31
CA ASP A 113 -5.03 -10.84 -6.22
C ASP A 113 -5.08 -12.06 -7.16
N GLU A 114 -3.95 -12.41 -7.76
CA GLU A 114 -3.80 -13.61 -8.59
C GLU A 114 -4.09 -14.88 -7.79
N TYR A 115 -3.61 -14.96 -6.55
CA TYR A 115 -3.89 -16.09 -5.67
C TYR A 115 -5.37 -16.19 -5.32
N SER A 116 -6.01 -15.06 -5.02
CA SER A 116 -7.45 -15.00 -4.73
C SER A 116 -8.26 -15.53 -5.91
N THR A 117 -7.96 -15.06 -7.13
CA THR A 117 -8.60 -15.52 -8.37
C THR A 117 -8.38 -17.03 -8.61
N ALA A 118 -7.18 -17.53 -8.33
CA ALA A 118 -6.85 -18.95 -8.48
C ALA A 118 -7.51 -19.87 -7.42
N CYS A 119 -8.22 -19.32 -6.43
CA CYS A 119 -8.82 -20.07 -5.33
C CYS A 119 -10.34 -20.28 -5.44
N GLU A 120 -11.01 -19.77 -6.47
CA GLU A 120 -12.48 -19.82 -6.62
C GLU A 120 -13.10 -21.22 -6.45
N ASN A 121 -12.36 -22.29 -6.78
CA ASN A 121 -12.83 -23.69 -6.71
C ASN A 121 -12.05 -24.57 -5.72
N LYS A 122 -11.26 -23.99 -4.80
CA LYS A 122 -10.40 -24.74 -3.86
C LYS A 122 -11.07 -24.94 -2.49
N GLN A 123 -10.69 -26.01 -1.79
CA GLN A 123 -11.11 -26.24 -0.41
C GLN A 123 -10.41 -25.26 0.55
N THR A 124 -11.10 -24.84 1.62
CA THR A 124 -10.61 -23.83 2.57
C THR A 124 -9.22 -24.13 3.14
N GLU A 125 -8.90 -25.39 3.45
CA GLU A 125 -7.58 -25.73 3.99
C GLU A 125 -6.45 -25.60 2.96
N GLN A 126 -6.72 -25.89 1.69
CA GLN A 126 -5.76 -25.66 0.59
C GLN A 126 -5.55 -24.17 0.33
N ILE A 127 -6.60 -23.36 0.52
CA ILE A 127 -6.52 -21.90 0.42
C ILE A 127 -5.65 -21.35 1.56
N LYS A 128 -5.86 -21.81 2.80
CA LYS A 128 -5.03 -21.37 3.94
C LYS A 128 -3.56 -21.76 3.76
N SER A 129 -3.29 -23.01 3.40
CA SER A 129 -1.91 -23.48 3.25
C SER A 129 -1.19 -22.77 2.10
N GLY A 130 -1.84 -22.66 0.93
CA GLY A 130 -1.23 -21.99 -0.22
C GLY A 130 -1.04 -20.49 0.01
N PHE A 131 -1.94 -19.84 0.75
CA PHE A 131 -1.77 -18.43 1.12
C PHE A 131 -0.60 -18.26 2.07
N ALA A 132 -0.44 -19.14 3.07
CA ALA A 132 0.72 -19.12 3.97
C ALA A 132 2.04 -19.29 3.20
N ASP A 133 2.07 -20.17 2.20
CA ASP A 133 3.25 -20.38 1.35
C ASP A 133 3.58 -19.15 0.50
N LEU A 134 2.54 -18.48 -0.05
CA LEU A 134 2.70 -17.19 -0.74
C LEU A 134 3.29 -16.13 0.19
N LEU A 135 2.76 -16.00 1.41
CA LEU A 135 3.26 -15.05 2.40
C LEU A 135 4.72 -15.33 2.74
N LYS A 136 5.10 -16.59 2.99
CA LYS A 136 6.49 -16.99 3.28
C LYS A 136 7.44 -16.62 2.13
N LYS A 137 7.06 -16.89 0.88
CA LYS A 137 7.85 -16.52 -0.31
C LYS A 137 8.11 -15.01 -0.36
N TYR A 138 7.07 -14.19 -0.16
CA TYR A 138 7.23 -12.74 -0.21
C TYR A 138 7.94 -12.17 1.01
N ILE A 139 7.86 -12.83 2.16
CA ILE A 139 8.68 -12.51 3.34
C ILE A 139 10.16 -12.79 3.07
N GLU A 140 10.48 -13.90 2.40
CA GLU A 140 11.86 -14.28 2.06
C GLU A 140 12.48 -13.32 1.04
N ILE A 141 11.74 -12.97 -0.02
CA ILE A 141 12.24 -12.04 -1.05
C ILE A 141 12.35 -10.59 -0.52
N ASN A 142 11.64 -10.26 0.56
CA ASN A 142 11.65 -8.94 1.20
C ASN A 142 12.15 -8.98 2.65
N ASP A 143 13.02 -9.92 2.98
CA ASP A 143 13.44 -10.17 4.36
C ASP A 143 14.15 -8.96 4.99
N ASP A 144 14.83 -8.19 4.15
CA ASP A 144 15.69 -7.04 4.44
C ASP A 144 14.99 -5.67 4.43
N ASN A 145 13.69 -5.61 4.19
CA ASN A 145 13.00 -4.33 3.98
C ASN A 145 11.59 -4.25 4.59
N ALA A 146 11.02 -3.03 4.54
CA ALA A 146 9.75 -2.68 5.15
C ALA A 146 8.55 -3.52 4.63
N VAL A 147 8.62 -4.02 3.38
CA VAL A 147 7.55 -4.85 2.80
C VAL A 147 7.47 -6.18 3.55
N GLY A 148 8.61 -6.85 3.80
CA GLY A 148 8.62 -8.11 4.54
C GLY A 148 8.19 -7.94 5.99
N GLU A 149 8.58 -6.84 6.65
CA GLU A 149 8.11 -6.51 8.00
C GLU A 149 6.59 -6.27 8.03
N TYR A 150 6.05 -5.55 7.05
CA TYR A 150 4.62 -5.37 6.90
C TYR A 150 3.89 -6.71 6.74
N ILE A 151 4.38 -7.60 5.86
CA ILE A 151 3.73 -8.88 5.63
C ILE A 151 3.70 -9.72 6.92
N ARG A 152 4.82 -9.80 7.63
CA ARG A 152 4.93 -10.48 8.93
C ARG A 152 3.96 -9.93 9.97
N THR A 153 3.72 -8.63 9.95
CA THR A 153 2.88 -7.94 10.94
C THR A 153 1.38 -8.03 10.59
N ALA A 154 1.02 -7.64 9.37
CA ALA A 154 -0.36 -7.58 8.91
C ALA A 154 -1.01 -8.96 8.72
N TYR A 155 -0.23 -9.97 8.34
CA TYR A 155 -0.71 -11.33 8.07
C TYR A 155 -0.24 -12.36 9.10
N ARG A 156 0.15 -11.91 10.30
CA ARG A 156 0.64 -12.79 11.37
C ARG A 156 -0.28 -13.96 11.70
N SER A 157 -1.61 -13.75 11.61
CA SER A 157 -2.60 -14.79 11.88
C SER A 157 -2.70 -15.86 10.78
N SER A 158 -2.12 -15.59 9.61
CA SER A 158 -2.16 -16.45 8.43
C SER A 158 -0.84 -17.20 8.20
N LEU A 159 0.19 -16.93 9.01
CA LEU A 159 1.49 -17.60 9.03
C LEU A 159 1.51 -18.73 10.06
#